data_AF-A0A4Y6V0A5-F1
#
_entry.id   AF-A0A4Y6V0A5-F1
#
_cell.length_a   1.000
_cell.length_b   1.000
_cell.length_c   1.000
_cell.angle_alpha   90.00
_cell.angle_beta   90.00
_cell.angle_gamma   90.00
#
_symmetry.space_group_name_H-M   'P 1'
#
loop_
_entity.id
_entity.type
_entity.pdbx_description
1 polymer ?
#
loop_
_entity_poly.entity_id
_entity_poly.type
_entity_poly.pdbx_seq_one_letter_code
_entity_poly.pdbx_strand_id
1 'polypeptide(L)'
;MYKYGPRVYFDSEGAIVFQTGTIETTVTDYYKDNDPRDWHPELIGKEGIEMQQFGWGEYEEEFSSQKLARIDPQTRRPVFEARPEPDPNEVPSPPKNSLEEEVARLRAADLDNKEMINGLGEMLMSLMEG
;
A
#
# COMPACT_ATOMS: atom_id res chain seq x y z
N MET A 1 -11.50 9.49 20.03
CA MET A 1 -10.74 9.24 18.79
C MET A 1 -9.50 8.45 19.18
N TYR A 2 -9.30 7.31 18.55
CA TYR A 2 -8.20 6.38 18.80
C TYR A 2 -7.05 6.66 17.83
N LYS A 3 -5.84 6.45 18.31
CA LYS A 3 -4.59 6.77 17.61
C LYS A 3 -3.72 5.53 17.59
N TYR A 4 -3.29 5.13 16.40
CA TYR A 4 -2.45 3.97 16.18
C TYR A 4 -1.18 4.39 15.44
N GLY A 5 -0.03 3.96 15.96
CA GLY A 5 1.24 4.15 15.29
C GLY A 5 1.37 3.28 14.03
N PRO A 6 2.51 3.40 13.33
CA PRO A 6 2.80 2.57 12.17
C PRO A 6 2.92 1.11 12.56
N ARG A 7 2.48 0.25 11.65
CA ARG A 7 2.65 -1.20 11.74
C ARG A 7 3.63 -1.64 10.65
N VAL A 8 4.64 -2.39 11.05
CA VAL A 8 5.70 -2.87 10.15
C VAL A 8 5.68 -4.38 10.13
N TYR A 9 5.64 -4.94 8.92
CA TYR A 9 5.75 -6.36 8.65
C TYR A 9 7.13 -6.64 8.09
N PHE A 10 7.81 -7.63 8.66
CA PHE A 10 9.20 -7.94 8.33
C PHE A 10 9.47 -9.44 8.37
N ASP A 11 10.50 -9.89 7.65
CA ASP A 11 10.90 -11.29 7.63
C ASP A 11 11.83 -11.68 8.79
N SER A 12 12.28 -12.94 8.82
CA SER A 12 13.18 -13.44 9.86
C SER A 12 14.55 -12.75 9.93
N GLU A 13 14.99 -12.10 8.85
CA GLU A 13 16.24 -11.34 8.80
C GLU A 13 16.04 -9.87 9.18
N GLY A 14 14.78 -9.45 9.35
CA GLY A 14 14.41 -8.08 9.70
C GLY A 14 14.04 -7.22 8.50
N ALA A 15 14.09 -7.75 7.27
CA ALA A 15 13.81 -6.97 6.08
C ALA A 15 12.32 -6.61 6.03
N ILE A 16 12.03 -5.35 5.71
CA ILE A 16 10.66 -4.83 5.70
C ILE A 16 9.97 -5.31 4.43
N VAL A 17 8.83 -5.96 4.62
CA VAL A 17 7.95 -6.40 3.52
C VAL A 17 6.86 -5.38 3.29
N PHE A 18 6.29 -4.84 4.37
CA PHE A 18 5.21 -3.87 4.29
C PHE A 18 5.20 -2.93 5.51
N GLN A 19 4.80 -1.69 5.33
CA GLN A 19 4.68 -0.70 6.39
C GLN A 19 3.42 0.14 6.20
N THR A 20 2.66 0.33 7.28
CA THR A 20 1.55 1.30 7.33
C THR A 20 2.01 2.65 7.88
N GLY A 21 1.22 3.69 7.60
CA GLY A 21 1.35 5.00 8.27
C GLY A 21 0.69 5.02 9.65
N THR A 22 0.68 6.20 10.26
CA THR A 22 -0.12 6.46 11.46
C THR A 22 -1.60 6.56 11.09
N ILE A 23 -2.47 6.09 12.00
CA ILE A 23 -3.93 6.04 11.77
C ILE A 23 -4.65 6.73 12.92
N GLU A 24 -5.51 7.67 12.58
CA GLU A 24 -6.42 8.34 13.51
C GLU A 24 -7.86 7.97 13.13
N THR A 25 -8.62 7.39 14.07
CA THR A 25 -9.94 6.80 13.76
C THR A 25 -10.89 6.85 14.96
N THR A 26 -12.17 6.61 14.74
CA THR A 26 -13.18 6.45 15.81
C THR A 26 -13.38 4.99 16.21
N VAL A 27 -12.80 4.04 15.46
CA VAL A 27 -12.92 2.60 15.68
C VAL A 27 -11.90 2.12 16.72
N THR A 28 -12.38 1.36 17.71
CA THR A 28 -11.49 0.66 18.67
C THR A 28 -10.97 -0.60 18.03
N ASP A 29 -9.71 -0.97 18.30
CA ASP A 29 -9.02 -2.11 17.72
C ASP A 29 -9.04 -2.14 16.19
N TYR A 30 -8.86 -0.99 15.53
CA TYR A 30 -8.91 -0.84 14.06
C TYR A 30 -8.29 -2.01 13.29
N TYR A 31 -7.07 -2.40 13.63
CA TYR A 31 -6.32 -3.43 12.94
C TYR A 31 -6.79 -4.88 13.19
N LYS A 32 -7.71 -5.11 14.13
CA LYS A 32 -8.34 -6.42 14.31
C LYS A 32 -9.27 -6.74 13.14
N ASP A 33 -10.03 -5.73 12.71
CA ASP A 33 -10.96 -5.84 11.59
C ASP A 33 -10.33 -5.37 10.27
N ASN A 34 -9.15 -4.78 10.35
CA ASN A 34 -8.43 -4.18 9.22
C ASN A 34 -6.96 -4.62 9.22
N ASP A 35 -6.67 -5.92 9.23
CA ASP A 35 -5.29 -6.38 9.13
C ASP A 35 -4.81 -6.29 7.68
N PRO A 36 -3.73 -5.54 7.39
CA PRO A 36 -3.10 -5.52 6.07
C PRO A 36 -2.86 -6.90 5.44
N ARG A 37 -2.69 -7.96 6.23
CA ARG A 37 -2.53 -9.33 5.74
C ARG A 37 -3.73 -9.81 4.92
N ASP A 38 -4.92 -9.25 5.11
CA ASP A 38 -6.12 -9.70 4.40
C ASP A 38 -6.19 -9.20 2.95
N TRP A 39 -5.41 -8.17 2.60
CA TRP A 39 -5.45 -7.55 1.27
C TRP A 39 -4.08 -7.20 0.66
N HIS A 40 -2.97 -7.41 1.38
CA HIS A 40 -1.61 -7.30 0.84
C HIS A 40 -1.08 -8.67 0.41
N PRO A 41 -1.03 -8.96 -0.91
CA PRO A 41 -0.60 -10.28 -1.42
C PRO A 41 0.84 -10.64 -1.02
N GLU A 42 1.70 -9.64 -0.78
CA GLU A 42 3.07 -9.85 -0.29
C GLU A 42 3.14 -10.42 1.13
N LEU A 43 2.06 -10.31 1.91
CA LEU A 43 1.94 -10.83 3.27
C LEU A 43 1.15 -12.14 3.36
N ILE A 44 0.27 -12.41 2.39
CA ILE A 44 -0.62 -13.59 2.40
C ILE A 44 0.20 -14.87 2.22
N GLY A 45 0.04 -15.82 3.16
CA GLY A 45 0.62 -17.16 3.06
C GLY A 45 2.15 -17.23 3.17
N LYS A 46 2.81 -16.11 3.51
CA LYS A 46 4.26 -16.09 3.74
C LYS A 46 4.57 -16.51 5.18
N GLU A 47 5.08 -17.73 5.32
CA GLU A 47 5.67 -18.19 6.58
C GLU A 47 6.89 -17.33 6.95
N GLY A 48 7.06 -17.08 8.24
CA GLY A 48 8.19 -16.30 8.76
C GLY A 48 8.02 -14.77 8.69
N ILE A 49 6.87 -14.26 8.24
CA ILE A 49 6.57 -12.82 8.33
C ILE A 49 6.01 -12.47 9.70
N GLU A 50 6.73 -11.60 10.38
CA GLU A 50 6.40 -11.07 11.69
C GLU A 50 5.81 -9.67 11.59
N MET A 51 5.23 -9.19 12.69
CA MET A 51 4.60 -7.86 12.76
C MET A 51 5.06 -7.14 14.01
N GLN A 52 5.41 -5.86 13.87
CA GLN A 52 5.66 -4.94 14.98
C GLN A 52 4.72 -3.75 14.87
N GLN A 53 3.94 -3.52 15.91
CA GLN A 53 3.08 -2.34 16.06
C GLN A 53 3.79 -1.32 16.95
N PHE A 54 4.01 -0.12 16.43
CA PHE A 54 4.55 0.99 17.21
C PHE A 54 3.44 1.83 17.83
N GLY A 55 3.75 2.49 18.95
CA GLY A 55 2.88 3.48 19.56
C GLY A 55 2.70 4.71 18.68
N TRP A 56 1.63 5.46 18.91
CA TRP A 56 1.45 6.75 18.25
C TRP A 56 2.57 7.72 18.67
N GLY A 57 3.24 8.34 17.69
CA GLY A 57 4.36 9.26 17.93
C GLY A 57 5.68 8.58 18.27
N GLU A 58 5.71 7.24 18.36
CA GLU A 58 6.95 6.50 18.60
C GLU A 58 7.84 6.57 17.35
N TYR A 59 9.07 7.06 17.52
CA TYR A 59 10.04 7.30 16.44
C TYR A 59 9.55 8.30 15.37
N GLU A 60 8.65 9.22 15.70
CA GLU A 60 8.08 10.18 14.72
C GLU A 60 9.15 11.01 14.00
N GLU A 61 10.17 11.48 14.72
CA GLU A 61 11.27 12.24 14.14
C GLU A 61 12.09 11.40 13.15
N GLU A 62 12.43 10.16 13.51
CA GLU A 62 13.19 9.25 12.66
C GLU A 62 12.37 8.79 11.45
N PHE A 63 11.08 8.49 11.62
CA PHE A 63 10.20 8.17 10.49
C PHE A 63 10.04 9.33 9.51
N SER A 64 10.11 10.58 10.01
CA SER A 64 10.04 11.79 9.18
C SER A 64 11.36 12.09 8.45
N SER A 65 12.49 11.88 9.13
CA SER A 65 13.80 12.35 8.66
C SER A 65 14.68 11.26 8.02
N GLN A 66 14.42 9.99 8.30
CA GLN A 66 15.25 8.86 7.92
C GLN A 66 14.47 7.85 7.09
N LYS A 67 15.18 6.84 6.58
CA LYS A 67 14.57 5.68 5.95
C LYS A 67 14.55 4.56 6.99
N LEU A 68 13.37 4.00 7.28
CA LEU A 68 13.30 2.75 8.01
C LEU A 68 13.90 1.65 7.13
N ALA A 69 15.05 1.11 7.53
CA ALA A 69 15.81 0.15 6.73
C ALA A 69 15.42 -1.29 7.04
N ARG A 70 15.30 -1.61 8.34
CA ARG A 70 14.91 -2.94 8.83
C ARG A 70 14.35 -2.88 10.25
N ILE A 71 13.77 -3.99 10.71
CA ILE A 71 13.49 -4.25 12.12
C ILE A 71 14.55 -5.22 12.65
N ASP A 72 15.16 -4.95 13.79
CA ASP A 72 16.01 -5.93 14.45
C ASP A 72 15.15 -7.09 15.01
N PRO A 73 15.28 -8.35 14.54
CA PRO A 73 14.39 -9.43 14.95
C PRO A 73 14.52 -9.82 16.43
N GLN A 74 15.69 -9.57 17.04
CA GLN A 74 15.97 -9.90 18.44
C GLN A 74 15.36 -8.87 19.39
N THR A 75 15.50 -7.59 19.05
CA THR A 75 15.07 -6.48 19.92
C THR A 75 13.73 -5.89 19.53
N ARG A 76 13.20 -6.22 18.34
CA ARG A 76 12.00 -5.64 17.72
C ARG A 76 12.08 -4.12 17.52
N ARG A 77 13.29 -3.56 17.53
CA ARG A 77 13.50 -2.13 17.36
C ARG A 77 13.71 -1.77 15.90
N PRO A 78 13.22 -0.61 15.45
CA PRO A 78 13.52 -0.12 14.13
C PRO A 78 14.99 0.25 14.01
N VAL A 79 15.58 -0.09 12.87
CA VAL A 79 16.90 0.36 12.45
C VAL A 79 16.70 1.35 11.32
N PHE A 80 17.08 2.60 11.57
CA PHE A 80 16.98 3.68 10.60
C PHE A 80 18.32 3.92 9.93
N GLU A 81 18.26 4.26 8.66
CA GLU A 81 19.40 4.66 7.86
C GLU A 81 19.20 6.08 7.32
N ALA A 82 20.30 6.79 7.13
CA ALA A 82 20.28 8.06 6.43
C ALA A 82 19.65 7.86 5.05
N ARG A 83 18.64 8.67 4.73
CA ARG A 83 18.07 8.66 3.39
C ARG A 83 19.18 9.14 2.44
N PRO A 84 19.50 8.42 1.35
CA PRO A 84 20.47 8.93 0.39
C PRO A 84 19.99 10.29 -0.10
N GLU A 85 20.87 11.29 -0.07
CA GLU A 85 20.56 12.57 -0.69
C GLU A 85 20.21 12.29 -2.15
N PRO A 86 19.11 12.85 -2.68
CA PRO A 86 18.79 12.70 -4.09
C PRO A 86 20.00 13.19 -4.89
N ASP A 87 20.54 12.35 -5.77
CA ASP A 87 21.65 12.78 -6.61
C ASP A 87 21.14 13.97 -7.44
N PRO A 88 21.75 15.16 -7.31
CA PRO A 88 21.29 16.35 -8.03
C PRO A 88 21.40 16.18 -9.56
N ASN A 89 22.08 15.14 -10.05
CA ASN A 89 22.20 14.78 -11.45
C ASN A 89 21.26 13.63 -11.87
N GLU A 90 20.45 13.06 -10.97
CA GLU A 90 19.45 12.06 -11.34
C GLU A 90 18.34 12.76 -12.14
N VAL A 91 18.49 12.75 -13.46
CA VAL A 91 17.48 13.28 -14.37
C VAL A 91 16.25 12.39 -14.20
N PRO A 92 15.08 12.94 -13.82
CA PRO A 92 13.87 12.14 -13.72
C PRO A 92 13.67 11.39 -15.03
N SER A 93 13.53 10.06 -14.93
CA SER A 93 13.29 9.23 -16.11
C SER A 93 12.08 9.81 -16.85
N PRO A 94 12.19 10.10 -18.15
CA PRO A 94 11.03 10.58 -18.89
C PRO A 94 9.90 9.56 -18.76
N PRO A 95 8.65 9.99 -18.57
CA PRO A 95 7.52 9.08 -18.52
C PRO A 95 7.56 8.18 -19.76
N LYS A 96 7.35 6.88 -19.56
CA LYS A 96 7.43 5.87 -20.65
C LYS A 96 6.47 6.18 -21.81
N ASN A 97 5.33 6.80 -21.49
CA ASN A 97 4.31 7.21 -22.46
C ASN A 97 4.02 8.70 -22.30
N SER A 98 3.64 9.36 -23.40
CA SER A 98 3.06 10.71 -23.32
C SER A 98 1.75 10.68 -22.54
N LEU A 99 1.43 11.78 -21.85
CA LEU A 99 0.12 11.99 -21.25
C LEU A 99 -1.02 11.85 -22.28
N GLU A 100 -0.77 12.25 -23.52
CA GLU A 100 -1.76 12.12 -24.61
C GLU A 100 -2.07 10.65 -24.92
N GLU A 101 -1.05 9.79 -24.87
CA GLU A 101 -1.19 8.36 -25.16
C GLU A 101 -1.93 7.64 -24.03
N GLU A 102 -1.64 8.00 -22.78
CA GLU A 102 -2.35 7.45 -21.62
C GLU A 102 -3.82 7.90 -21.59
N VAL A 103 -4.09 9.17 -21.93
CA VAL A 103 -5.48 9.68 -22.05
C VAL A 103 -6.23 8.98 -23.18
N ALA A 104 -5.58 8.72 -24.32
CA ALA A 104 -6.20 7.99 -25.43
C ALA A 104 -6.53 6.54 -25.03
N ARG A 105 -5.60 5.86 -24.34
CA ARG A 105 -5.81 4.51 -23.82
C ARG A 105 -6.97 4.45 -22.82
N LEU A 106 -7.02 5.39 -21.88
CA LEU A 106 -8.10 5.46 -20.89
C LEU A 106 -9.46 5.72 -21.54
N ARG A 107 -9.54 6.57 -22.55
CA ARG A 107 -10.78 6.82 -23.30
C ARG A 107 -11.25 5.60 -24.07
N ALA A 108 -10.33 4.86 -24.69
CA ALA A 108 -10.66 3.63 -25.40
C ALA A 108 -11.21 2.56 -24.44
N ALA A 109 -10.58 2.40 -23.28
CA ALA A 109 -11.04 1.46 -22.24
C ALA A 109 -12.41 1.87 -21.65
N ASP A 110 -12.66 3.17 -21.46
CA ASP A 110 -13.97 3.67 -20.98
C ASP A 110 -15.09 3.38 -21.99
N LEU A 111 -14.81 3.50 -23.28
CA LEU A 111 -15.77 3.18 -24.34
C LEU A 111 -16.08 1.67 -24.38
N ASP A 112 -15.05 0.83 -24.37
CA ASP A 112 -15.19 -0.63 -24.37
C ASP A 112 -15.99 -1.13 -23.17
N ASN A 113 -15.70 -0.61 -21.97
CA ASN A 113 -16.45 -0.92 -20.76
C ASN A 113 -17.93 -0.52 -20.88
N LYS A 114 -18.23 0.64 -21.46
CA LYS A 114 -19.62 1.09 -21.67
C LYS A 114 -20.37 0.20 -22.65
N GLU A 115 -19.71 -0.23 -23.72
CA GLU A 115 -20.30 -1.16 -24.69
C GLU A 115 -20.57 -2.53 -24.06
N MET A 116 -19.63 -3.06 -23.26
CA MET A 116 -19.84 -4.29 -22.49
C MET A 116 -21.02 -4.18 -21.50
N ILE A 117 -21.11 -3.08 -20.77
CA ILE A 117 -22.21 -2.85 -19.81
C ILE A 117 -23.55 -2.77 -20.53
N ASN A 118 -23.62 -2.07 -21.66
CA ASN A 118 -24.85 -2.00 -22.44
C ASN A 118 -25.27 -3.37 -22.97
N GLY A 119 -24.33 -4.16 -23.51
CA GLY A 119 -24.61 -5.52 -23.97
C GLY A 119 -25.07 -6.46 -22.84
N LEU A 120 -24.50 -6.34 -21.65
CA LEU A 120 -24.97 -7.04 -20.45
C LEU A 120 -26.39 -6.62 -20.05
N GLY A 121 -26.71 -5.32 -20.16
CA GLY A 121 -28.04 -4.79 -19.88
C GLY A 121 -29.11 -5.33 -20.83
N GLU A 122 -28.81 -5.40 -22.13
CA GLU A 122 -29.72 -5.96 -23.14
C GLU A 122 -29.96 -7.47 -22.93
N MET A 123 -28.91 -8.23 -22.62
CA MET A 123 -29.04 -9.66 -22.29
C MET A 123 -29.91 -9.89 -21.05
N LEU A 124 -29.73 -9.07 -20.01
CA LEU A 124 -30.52 -9.17 -18.78
C LEU A 124 -31.99 -8.83 -19.02
N MET A 125 -32.31 -7.80 -19.82
CA MET A 125 -33.70 -7.50 -20.17
C MET A 125 -34.34 -8.64 -20.97
N SER A 126 -33.63 -9.21 -21.94
CA SER A 126 -34.13 -10.33 -22.74
C SER A 126 -34.40 -11.61 -21.90
N LEU A 127 -33.64 -11.81 -20.81
CA LEU A 127 -33.84 -12.90 -19.85
C LEU A 127 -35.00 -12.67 -18.88
N MET A 128 -35.42 -11.42 -18.64
CA MET A 128 -36.54 -11.09 -17.75
C MET A 128 -37.89 -11.04 -18.46
N GLU A 129 -37.89 -10.96 -19.80
CA GLU A 129 -39.10 -10.92 -20.63
C GLU A 129 -39.50 -12.29 -21.23
N GLY A 130 -38.76 -13.36 -20.94
CA GLY A 130 -39.05 -14.75 -21.35
C GLY A 130 -39.48 -15.63 -20.19
#